data_AF-A0A3B8SNE6-F1
#
_entry.id   AF-A0A3B8SNE6-F1
#
_cell.length_a   1.000
_cell.length_b   1.000
_cell.length_c   1.000
_cell.angle_alpha   90.00
_cell.angle_beta   90.00
_cell.angle_gamma   90.00
#
_symmetry.space_group_name_H-M   'P 1'
#
loop_
_entity.id
_entity.type
_entity.pdbx_description
1 polymer ?
#
loop_
_entity_poly.entity_id
_entity_poly.type
_entity_poly.pdbx_seq_one_letter_code
_entity_poly.pdbx_strand_id
1 'polypeptide(L)'
;MSYLKNLGFSDELIDLMIKNIPNAAVTKLTEEEHNVTANIKYLKDLGINNYVEAFLRFYNMFLLDANAFDEIFSKYDREDLIAKLEKNIAIMEYL
;
A
#
# COMPACT_ATOMS: atom_id res chain seq x y z
N MET A 1 -2.98 -2.81 -13.92
CA MET A 1 -2.32 -1.89 -12.96
C MET A 1 -2.26 -0.41 -13.38
N SER A 2 -2.87 0.04 -14.50
CA SER A 2 -2.90 1.47 -14.86
C SER A 2 -3.62 2.35 -13.83
N TYR A 3 -4.52 1.77 -13.02
CA TYR A 3 -5.23 2.46 -11.93
C TYR A 3 -4.28 3.10 -10.89
N LEU A 4 -3.07 2.56 -10.71
CA LEU A 4 -2.06 3.11 -9.79
C LEU A 4 -1.65 4.54 -10.19
N LYS A 5 -1.75 4.90 -11.48
CA LYS A 5 -1.48 6.27 -11.94
C LYS A 5 -2.42 7.29 -11.28
N ASN A 6 -3.69 6.92 -11.11
CA ASN A 6 -4.69 7.76 -10.44
C ASN A 6 -4.42 7.90 -8.93
N LEU A 7 -3.56 7.04 -8.36
CA LEU A 7 -3.20 7.04 -6.95
C LEU A 7 -1.90 7.79 -6.65
N GLY A 8 -1.14 8.16 -7.68
CA GLY A 8 0.10 8.95 -7.58
C GLY A 8 1.36 8.22 -8.03
N PHE A 9 1.24 7.03 -8.61
CA PHE A 9 2.40 6.26 -9.10
C PHE A 9 2.78 6.69 -10.52
N SER A 10 4.07 6.88 -10.79
CA SER A 10 4.56 7.12 -12.15
C SER A 10 4.58 5.84 -12.97
N ASP A 11 4.54 5.96 -14.30
CA ASP A 11 4.67 4.81 -15.22
C ASP A 11 5.97 4.04 -14.96
N GLU A 12 7.08 4.76 -14.75
CA GLU A 12 8.39 4.18 -14.47
C GLU A 12 8.39 3.30 -13.21
N LEU A 13 7.71 3.76 -12.15
CA LEU A 13 7.58 3.00 -10.90
C LEU A 13 6.69 1.76 -11.07
N ILE A 14 5.59 1.89 -11.82
CA ILE A 14 4.68 0.78 -12.11
C ILE A 14 5.43 -0.30 -12.91
N ASP A 15 6.16 0.09 -13.95
CA ASP A 15 6.96 -0.82 -14.77
C ASP A 15 8.06 -1.50 -13.97
N LEU A 16 8.74 -0.74 -13.09
CA LEU A 16 9.75 -1.29 -12.19
C LEU A 16 9.13 -2.31 -11.24
N MET A 17 7.96 -2.03 -10.66
CA MET A 17 7.28 -2.95 -9.75
C MET A 17 6.90 -4.25 -10.46
N ILE A 18 6.28 -4.16 -11.64
CA ILE A 18 5.85 -5.32 -12.42
C ILE A 18 7.04 -6.23 -12.77
N LYS A 19 8.22 -5.65 -13.04
CA LYS A 19 9.44 -6.41 -13.35
C LYS A 19 10.07 -7.10 -12.13
N ASN A 20 9.81 -6.59 -10.93
CA ASN A 20 10.48 -7.03 -9.70
C ASN A 20 9.63 -7.96 -8.82
N ILE A 21 8.37 -8.18 -9.14
CA ILE A 21 7.49 -9.09 -8.40
C ILE A 21 7.05 -10.27 -9.28
N PRO A 22 6.66 -11.42 -8.69
CA PRO A 22 6.17 -12.56 -9.48
C PRO A 22 4.94 -12.19 -10.30
N ASN A 23 4.80 -12.74 -11.52
CA ASN A 23 3.63 -12.53 -12.36
C ASN A 23 2.30 -12.83 -11.64
N ALA A 24 2.26 -13.86 -10.80
CA ALA A 24 1.08 -14.18 -10.00
C ALA A 24 0.68 -13.04 -9.04
N ALA A 25 1.65 -12.29 -8.51
CA ALA A 25 1.38 -11.11 -7.70
C ALA A 25 0.84 -9.95 -8.55
N VAL A 26 1.42 -9.72 -9.74
CA VAL A 26 0.92 -8.72 -10.71
C VAL A 26 -0.54 -9.00 -11.10
N THR A 27 -0.86 -10.27 -11.38
CA THR A 27 -2.23 -10.71 -11.68
C THR A 27 -3.17 -10.39 -10.52
N LYS A 28 -2.82 -10.82 -9.30
CA LYS A 28 -3.63 -10.53 -8.10
C LYS A 28 -3.82 -9.03 -7.87
N LEU A 29 -2.77 -8.23 -7.97
CA LEU A 29 -2.87 -6.77 -7.83
C LEU A 29 -3.76 -6.13 -8.91
N THR A 30 -3.90 -6.77 -10.07
CA THR A 30 -4.80 -6.30 -11.13
C THR A 30 -6.24 -6.75 -10.89
N GLU A 31 -6.45 -7.98 -10.42
CA GLU A 31 -7.79 -8.52 -10.09
C GLU A 31 -8.40 -7.83 -8.85
N GLU A 32 -7.57 -7.54 -7.86
CA GLU A 32 -7.95 -6.90 -6.59
C GLU A 32 -7.83 -5.38 -6.62
N GLU A 33 -7.99 -4.74 -7.79
CA GLU A 33 -7.86 -3.28 -7.97
C GLU A 33 -8.68 -2.48 -6.95
N HIS A 34 -9.89 -2.95 -6.63
CA HIS A 34 -10.78 -2.30 -5.68
C HIS A 34 -10.19 -2.25 -4.26
N ASN A 35 -9.66 -3.37 -3.76
CA ASN A 35 -9.02 -3.48 -2.46
C ASN A 35 -7.72 -2.66 -2.41
N VAL A 36 -6.86 -2.81 -3.41
CA VAL A 36 -5.61 -2.05 -3.50
C VAL A 36 -5.88 -0.53 -3.50
N THR A 37 -6.88 -0.10 -4.27
CA THR A 37 -7.28 1.31 -4.33
C THR A 37 -7.80 1.82 -2.99
N ALA A 38 -8.66 1.06 -2.32
CA ALA A 38 -9.20 1.42 -1.01
C ALA A 38 -8.08 1.54 0.04
N ASN A 39 -7.18 0.55 0.08
CA ASN A 39 -6.10 0.48 1.05
C ASN A 39 -5.05 1.60 0.85
N ILE A 40 -4.72 1.94 -0.40
CA ILE A 40 -3.84 3.09 -0.68
C ILE A 40 -4.52 4.41 -0.29
N LYS A 41 -5.82 4.58 -0.59
CA LYS A 41 -6.56 5.78 -0.17
C LYS A 41 -6.61 5.91 1.35
N TYR A 42 -6.82 4.80 2.06
CA TYR A 42 -6.81 4.78 3.51
C TYR A 42 -5.49 5.34 4.09
N LEU A 43 -4.34 4.91 3.58
CA LEU A 43 -3.05 5.46 4.05
C LEU A 43 -2.91 6.96 3.74
N LYS A 44 -3.39 7.41 2.58
CA LYS A 44 -3.39 8.83 2.21
C LYS A 44 -4.29 9.65 3.14
N ASP A 45 -5.46 9.14 3.47
CA ASP A 45 -6.43 9.78 4.35
C ASP A 45 -5.94 9.82 5.81
N LEU A 46 -5.14 8.84 6.22
CA LEU A 46 -4.40 8.88 7.48
C LEU A 46 -3.33 9.98 7.50
N GLY A 47 -2.84 10.42 6.35
CA GLY A 47 -1.78 11.43 6.23
C GLY A 47 -0.38 10.84 6.02
N ILE A 48 -0.30 9.56 5.65
CA ILE A 48 0.97 8.87 5.40
C ILE A 48 1.49 9.29 4.02
N ASN A 49 2.59 10.06 4.01
CA ASN A 49 3.14 10.63 2.78
C ASN A 49 4.00 9.64 1.97
N ASN A 50 4.57 8.63 2.62
CA ASN A 50 5.42 7.60 2.00
C ASN A 50 4.65 6.33 1.58
N TYR A 51 3.34 6.45 1.31
CA TYR A 51 2.46 5.33 0.89
C TYR A 51 2.96 4.60 -0.37
N VAL A 52 3.66 5.29 -1.28
CA VAL A 52 4.26 4.67 -2.47
C VAL A 52 5.34 3.67 -2.08
N GLU A 53 6.24 4.04 -1.16
CA GLU A 53 7.27 3.13 -0.65
C GLU A 53 6.65 1.96 0.13
N ALA A 54 5.62 2.25 0.94
CA ALA A 54 4.85 1.24 1.65
C ALA A 54 4.29 0.19 0.71
N PHE A 55 3.66 0.63 -0.39
CA PHE A 55 3.09 -0.26 -1.39
C PHE A 55 4.15 -1.08 -2.12
N LEU A 56 5.26 -0.47 -2.54
CA LEU A 56 6.33 -1.19 -3.25
C LEU A 56 6.97 -2.28 -2.40
N ARG A 57 7.14 -2.05 -1.09
CA ARG A 57 7.75 -3.01 -0.18
C ARG A 57 6.78 -4.05 0.36
N PHE A 58 5.52 -3.67 0.57
CA PHE A 58 4.52 -4.48 1.28
C PHE A 58 3.25 -4.71 0.47
N TYR A 59 3.35 -4.80 -0.86
CA TYR A 59 2.20 -4.92 -1.78
C TYR A 59 1.21 -6.03 -1.40
N ASN A 60 1.67 -7.12 -0.77
CA ASN A 60 0.82 -8.21 -0.29
C ASN A 60 -0.23 -7.73 0.74
N MET A 61 0.12 -6.79 1.62
CA MET A 61 -0.81 -6.27 2.62
C MET A 61 -1.97 -5.50 1.97
N PHE A 62 -1.72 -4.88 0.81
CA PHE A 62 -2.74 -4.11 0.08
C PHE A 62 -3.73 -4.99 -0.67
N LEU A 63 -3.52 -6.31 -0.71
CA LEU A 63 -4.48 -7.29 -1.22
C LEU A 63 -5.53 -7.71 -0.17
N LEU A 64 -5.37 -7.30 1.09
CA LEU A 64 -6.37 -7.55 2.13
C LEU A 64 -7.66 -6.78 1.80
N ASP A 65 -8.79 -7.32 2.27
CA ASP A 65 -10.04 -6.56 2.24
C ASP A 65 -9.90 -5.29 3.08
N ALA A 66 -10.66 -4.26 2.71
CA ALA A 66 -10.53 -2.94 3.32
C ALA A 66 -10.79 -2.94 4.84
N ASN A 67 -11.66 -3.82 5.35
CA ASN A 67 -11.94 -3.89 6.78
C ASN A 67 -10.77 -4.52 7.54
N ALA A 68 -10.21 -5.63 7.04
CA ALA A 68 -9.03 -6.24 7.63
C ALA A 68 -7.82 -5.29 7.60
N PHE A 69 -7.67 -4.51 6.52
CA PHE A 69 -6.64 -3.49 6.43
C PHE A 69 -6.85 -2.39 7.47
N ASP A 70 -8.06 -1.81 7.59
CA ASP A 70 -8.39 -0.81 8.59
C ASP A 70 -8.18 -1.32 10.04
N GLU A 71 -8.56 -2.57 10.33
CA GLU A 71 -8.35 -3.21 11.63
C GLU A 71 -6.88 -3.33 12.03
N ILE A 72 -5.95 -3.45 11.08
CA ILE A 72 -4.51 -3.47 11.36
C ILE A 72 -4.07 -2.11 11.90
N PHE A 73 -4.46 -1.02 11.24
CA PHE A 73 -3.98 0.32 11.57
C PHE A 73 -4.75 0.98 12.71
N SER A 74 -6.04 0.70 12.87
CA SER A 74 -6.90 1.28 13.93
C SER A 74 -6.52 0.84 15.36
N LYS A 75 -5.69 -0.20 15.50
CA LYS A 75 -5.11 -0.61 16.79
C LYS A 75 -4.07 0.36 17.34
N TYR A 76 -3.56 1.25 16.49
CA TYR A 76 -2.52 2.19 16.83
C TYR A 76 -3.09 3.60 16.92
N ASP A 77 -2.51 4.41 17.80
CA ASP A 77 -2.78 5.84 17.78
C ASP A 77 -2.33 6.42 16.42
N ARG A 78 -3.19 7.26 15.82
CA ARG A 78 -2.96 7.79 14.48
C ARG A 78 -1.65 8.56 14.38
N GLU A 79 -1.35 9.44 15.34
CA GLU A 79 -0.16 10.28 15.29
C GLU A 79 1.11 9.44 15.48
N ASP A 80 1.07 8.48 16.41
CA ASP A 80 2.17 7.53 16.64
C ASP A 80 2.44 6.64 15.40
N LEU A 81 1.38 6.13 14.76
CA LEU A 81 1.49 5.33 13.55
C LEU A 81 2.14 6.12 12.42
N ILE A 82 1.68 7.35 12.16
CA ILE A 82 2.25 8.22 11.12
C ILE A 82 3.73 8.48 11.42
N ALA A 83 4.06 8.88 12.66
CA ALA A 83 5.44 9.17 13.05
C ALA A 83 6.37 7.95 12.89
N LYS A 84 5.89 6.75 13.21
CA LYS A 84 6.67 5.53 13.03
C LYS A 84 6.82 5.17 11.55
N LEU A 85 5.76 5.24 10.75
CA LEU A 85 5.80 4.91 9.32
C LEU A 85 6.68 5.88 8.53
N GLU A 86 6.62 7.18 8.85
CA GLU A 86 7.49 8.19 8.25
C GLU A 86 8.96 7.98 8.62
N LYS A 87 9.23 7.54 9.85
CA LYS A 87 10.60 7.26 10.31
C LYS A 87 11.16 5.96 9.73
N ASN A 88 10.35 4.91 9.63
CA ASN A 88 10.77 3.61 9.14
C ASN A 88 9.57 2.79 8.62
N ILE A 89 9.44 2.69 7.30
CA ILE A 89 8.35 1.92 6.70
C ILE A 89 8.45 0.42 6.98
N ALA A 90 9.61 -0.10 7.40
CA ALA A 90 9.79 -1.52 7.73
C ALA A 90 8.91 -1.98 8.91
N ILE A 91 8.37 -1.05 9.70
CA ILE A 91 7.46 -1.43 10.78
C ILE A 91 6.19 -2.11 10.28
N MET A 92 5.82 -1.93 9.00
CA MET A 92 4.67 -2.58 8.37
C MET A 92 4.74 -4.11 8.46
N GLU A 93 5.93 -4.70 8.60
CA GLU A 93 6.10 -6.15 8.82
C GLU A 93 5.58 -6.63 10.18
N TYR A 94 5.41 -5.71 11.12
CA TYR A 94 5.00 -5.99 12.51
C TYR A 94 3.59 -5.48 12.84
N LEU A 95 2.89 -4.90 11.85
CA LEU A 95 1.51 -4.43 12.02
C LEU A 95 0.49 -5.56 11.90
#